data_AF-A0A4Q2XLY7-F1
#
_entry.id   AF-A0A4Q2XLY7-F1
#
_cell.length_a   1.000
_cell.length_b   1.000
_cell.length_c   1.000
_cell.angle_alpha   90.00
_cell.angle_beta   90.00
_cell.angle_gamma   90.00
#
_symmetry.space_group_name_H-M   'P 1'
#
loop_
_entity.id
_entity.type
_entity.pdbx_description
1 polymer ?
#
loop_
_entity_poly.entity_id
_entity_poly.type
_entity_poly.pdbx_seq_one_letter_code
_entity_poly.pdbx_strand_id
1 'polypeptide(L)'
;MRDGLPEGGLFGGGAWRWSPEPLKLTKAEARQMMSLGHPLAKFQQACDGLYRRSAAGKLPVWLAELLDKGKPEWLAAIQREPGMAEQFPRVIRPDLILTETGFAMSELDSVPGGIGVAAWLSQVYSKAGFDVLGGPDGMIDGFRSLMPEGGSVLVSEEAGDYRPEMQWLTGQLGDSWEVRSAEDYTPDGKALYRFFELFDWESISSVKKLAQEAAEGKIKITPPFKPHLEDKLWLALLWSPALKKIWEQALRGNHLQRLRELVPFGWVLDPQPLPPHAGLPRLDAHSWDDVAGF
;
A
#
# COMPACT_ATOMS: atom_id res chain seq x y z
N MET A 1 -5.33 6.50 -28.92
CA MET A 1 -4.92 5.69 -27.74
C MET A 1 -3.92 4.61 -28.11
N ARG A 2 -4.21 3.71 -29.07
CA ARG A 2 -3.27 2.64 -29.47
C ARG A 2 -1.93 3.18 -30.00
N ASP A 3 -1.95 4.26 -30.77
CA ASP A 3 -0.73 4.86 -31.35
C ASP A 3 0.20 5.53 -30.32
N GLY A 4 -0.25 5.67 -29.06
CA GLY A 4 0.56 6.23 -27.97
C GLY A 4 1.20 5.19 -27.07
N LEU A 5 0.87 3.90 -27.22
CA LEU A 5 1.44 2.84 -26.39
C LEU A 5 2.94 2.71 -26.69
N PRO A 6 3.80 2.57 -25.66
CA PRO A 6 5.20 2.26 -25.89
C PRO A 6 5.35 0.91 -26.60
N GLU A 7 6.43 0.76 -27.35
CA GLU A 7 6.81 -0.51 -27.96
C GLU A 7 6.94 -1.59 -26.86
N GLY A 8 6.22 -2.70 -27.00
CA GLY A 8 6.13 -3.74 -25.97
C GLY A 8 4.97 -3.59 -24.96
N GLY A 9 4.25 -2.47 -24.97
CA GLY A 9 3.13 -2.21 -24.06
C GLY A 9 3.55 -1.82 -22.64
N LEU A 10 2.57 -1.61 -21.76
CA LEU A 10 2.80 -1.22 -20.36
C LEU A 10 2.57 -2.36 -19.36
N PHE A 11 2.06 -3.50 -19.81
CA PHE A 11 1.84 -4.68 -18.98
C PHE A 11 2.09 -5.94 -19.79
N GLY A 12 2.64 -6.96 -19.13
CA GLY A 12 2.77 -8.30 -19.69
C GLY A 12 1.41 -8.94 -20.01
N GLY A 13 1.36 -9.73 -21.08
CA GLY A 13 0.42 -10.87 -21.15
C GLY A 13 -1.06 -10.64 -21.48
N GLY A 14 -1.50 -9.57 -22.16
CA GLY A 14 -2.93 -9.46 -22.52
C GLY A 14 -3.35 -8.38 -23.51
N ALA A 15 -4.57 -8.53 -24.05
CA ALA A 15 -5.23 -7.54 -24.90
C ALA A 15 -6.03 -6.52 -24.05
N TRP A 16 -5.44 -5.35 -23.83
CA TRP A 16 -6.03 -4.32 -22.97
C TRP A 16 -7.22 -3.60 -23.61
N ARG A 17 -8.28 -3.38 -22.81
CA ARG A 17 -9.43 -2.55 -23.18
C ARG A 17 -9.30 -1.20 -22.47
N TRP A 18 -9.13 -0.15 -23.26
CA TRP A 18 -8.99 1.21 -22.76
C TRP A 18 -10.30 1.98 -22.95
N SER A 19 -10.69 2.78 -21.96
CA SER A 19 -11.86 3.65 -22.08
C SER A 19 -11.53 4.84 -23.00
N PRO A 20 -12.38 5.19 -24.00
CA PRO A 20 -12.17 6.35 -24.87
C PRO A 20 -12.11 7.68 -24.10
N GLU A 21 -12.75 7.74 -22.92
CA GLU A 21 -12.78 8.92 -22.06
C GLU A 21 -12.35 8.55 -20.63
N PRO A 22 -11.76 9.48 -19.87
CA PRO A 22 -11.46 9.27 -18.46
C PRO A 22 -12.75 9.19 -17.63
N LEU A 23 -12.67 8.55 -16.46
CA LEU A 23 -13.75 8.59 -15.47
C LEU A 23 -14.01 10.06 -15.07
N LYS A 24 -15.24 10.52 -15.27
CA LYS A 24 -15.65 11.88 -14.92
C LYS A 24 -16.01 11.94 -13.44
N LEU A 25 -15.31 12.79 -12.70
CA LEU A 25 -15.61 13.11 -11.31
C LEU A 25 -16.23 14.50 -11.21
N THR A 26 -17.19 14.65 -10.30
CA THR A 26 -17.67 15.96 -9.87
C THR A 26 -16.56 16.71 -9.14
N LYS A 27 -16.68 18.04 -9.06
CA LYS A 27 -15.76 18.89 -8.27
C LYS A 27 -15.73 18.52 -6.79
N ALA A 28 -16.79 17.91 -6.26
CA ALA A 28 -16.84 17.46 -4.87
C ALA A 28 -16.01 16.18 -4.68
N GLU A 29 -16.22 15.18 -5.54
CA GLU A 29 -15.46 13.92 -5.53
C GLU A 29 -13.97 14.15 -5.74
N ALA A 30 -13.59 14.99 -6.70
CA ALA A 30 -12.19 15.36 -6.95
C ALA A 30 -11.53 15.98 -5.70
N ARG A 31 -12.21 16.92 -5.03
CA ARG A 31 -11.70 17.55 -3.79
C ARG A 31 -11.60 16.54 -2.64
N GLN A 32 -12.56 15.62 -2.54
CA GLN A 32 -12.52 14.56 -1.54
C GLN A 32 -11.31 13.67 -1.78
N MET A 33 -11.11 13.17 -3.01
CA MET A 33 -9.99 12.30 -3.38
C MET A 33 -8.64 12.97 -3.13
N MET A 34 -8.45 14.22 -3.60
CA MET A 34 -7.19 14.96 -3.45
C MET A 34 -6.83 15.24 -1.98
N SER A 35 -7.79 15.19 -1.05
CA SER A 35 -7.54 15.42 0.37
C SER A 35 -7.37 14.13 1.18
N LEU A 36 -7.36 12.95 0.56
CA LEU A 36 -7.16 11.66 1.25
C LEU A 36 -5.70 11.35 1.61
N GLY A 37 -4.74 11.83 0.81
CA GLY A 37 -3.33 11.41 0.95
C GLY A 37 -2.75 11.63 2.36
N HIS A 38 -2.92 12.83 2.92
CA HIS A 38 -2.38 13.13 4.25
C HIS A 38 -3.05 12.32 5.38
N PRO A 39 -4.39 12.25 5.48
CA PRO A 39 -5.05 11.36 6.45
C PRO A 39 -4.63 9.89 6.34
N LEU A 40 -4.49 9.35 5.13
CA LEU A 40 -4.08 7.95 4.92
C LEU A 40 -2.63 7.70 5.32
N ALA A 41 -1.72 8.63 5.01
CA ALA A 41 -0.34 8.55 5.50
C ALA A 41 -0.30 8.60 7.04
N LYS A 42 -1.14 9.43 7.67
CA LYS A 42 -1.26 9.48 9.14
C LYS A 42 -1.87 8.20 9.71
N PHE A 43 -2.78 7.55 8.99
CA PHE A 43 -3.31 6.25 9.37
C PHE A 43 -2.21 5.18 9.39
N GLN A 44 -1.41 5.05 8.33
CA GLN A 44 -0.28 4.11 8.32
C GLN A 44 0.75 4.37 9.43
N GLN A 45 1.06 5.65 9.71
CA GLN A 45 1.93 6.03 10.83
C GLN A 45 1.34 5.61 12.18
N ALA A 46 0.02 5.78 12.37
CA ALA A 46 -0.66 5.33 13.57
C ALA A 46 -0.68 3.79 13.69
N CYS A 47 -0.91 3.07 12.59
CA CYS A 47 -0.82 1.60 12.53
C CYS A 47 0.54 1.11 13.02
N ASP A 48 1.64 1.65 12.48
CA ASP A 48 3.00 1.29 12.91
C ASP A 48 3.24 1.64 14.38
N GLY A 49 2.85 2.84 14.82
CA GLY A 49 2.97 3.23 16.23
C GLY A 49 2.20 2.30 17.18
N LEU A 50 1.02 1.83 16.79
CA LEU A 50 0.22 0.87 17.54
C LEU A 50 0.89 -0.50 17.57
N TYR A 51 1.33 -1.02 16.42
CA TYR A 51 2.04 -2.28 16.31
C TYR A 51 3.29 -2.30 17.20
N ARG A 52 4.17 -1.30 17.07
CA ARG A 52 5.43 -1.23 17.84
C ARG A 52 5.18 -1.13 19.34
N ARG A 53 4.17 -0.35 19.76
CA ARG A 53 3.79 -0.27 21.18
C ARG A 53 3.22 -1.58 21.71
N SER A 54 2.43 -2.30 20.91
CA SER A 54 1.91 -3.63 21.26
C SER A 54 3.04 -4.65 21.39
N ALA A 55 3.95 -4.70 20.40
CA ALA A 55 5.12 -5.58 20.42
C ALA A 55 6.07 -5.30 21.61
N ALA A 56 6.11 -4.04 22.08
CA ALA A 56 6.88 -3.64 23.26
C ALA A 56 6.11 -3.78 24.59
N GLY A 57 4.90 -4.37 24.60
CA GLY A 57 4.08 -4.55 25.81
C GLY A 57 3.46 -3.27 26.38
N LYS A 58 3.48 -2.15 25.63
CA LYS A 58 2.91 -0.84 26.01
C LYS A 58 1.46 -0.65 25.56
N LEU A 59 0.95 -1.58 24.77
CA LEU A 59 -0.44 -1.78 24.38
C LEU A 59 -0.75 -3.28 24.50
N PRO A 60 -2.01 -3.71 24.44
CA PRO A 60 -2.34 -5.14 24.47
C PRO A 60 -1.53 -5.93 23.43
N VAL A 61 -0.82 -6.96 23.88
CA VAL A 61 0.15 -7.73 23.07
C VAL A 61 -0.50 -8.49 21.92
N TRP A 62 -1.78 -8.86 22.08
CA TRP A 62 -2.54 -9.59 21.07
C TRP A 62 -2.57 -8.88 19.71
N LEU A 63 -2.46 -7.54 19.68
CA LEU A 63 -2.48 -6.79 18.42
C LEU A 63 -1.25 -7.12 17.56
N ALA A 64 -0.05 -7.08 18.15
CA ALA A 64 1.18 -7.49 17.45
C ALA A 64 1.17 -8.99 17.15
N GLU A 65 0.77 -9.83 18.11
CA GLU A 65 0.67 -11.29 17.89
C GLU A 65 -0.26 -11.64 16.73
N LEU A 66 -1.39 -10.95 16.61
CA LEU A 66 -2.33 -11.12 15.51
C LEU A 66 -1.71 -10.67 14.18
N LEU A 67 -1.07 -9.51 14.15
CA LEU A 67 -0.42 -8.97 12.94
C LEU A 67 0.83 -9.77 12.54
N ASP A 68 1.48 -10.47 13.46
CA ASP A 68 2.63 -11.32 13.17
C ASP A 68 2.24 -12.76 12.80
N LYS A 69 0.96 -13.12 12.92
CA LYS A 69 0.47 -14.47 12.62
C LYS A 69 0.75 -14.84 11.16
N GLY A 70 1.45 -15.96 10.97
CA GLY A 70 1.84 -16.48 9.65
C GLY A 70 3.09 -15.82 9.05
N LYS A 71 3.68 -14.82 9.72
CA LYS A 71 4.89 -14.15 9.24
C LYS A 71 6.15 -14.86 9.75
N PRO A 72 7.23 -14.89 8.96
CA PRO A 72 8.48 -15.50 9.41
C PRO A 72 9.11 -14.67 10.54
N GLU A 73 9.73 -15.35 11.50
CA GLU A 73 10.28 -14.74 12.72
C GLU A 73 11.27 -13.61 12.42
N TRP A 74 12.14 -13.80 11.41
CA TRP A 74 13.13 -12.78 11.04
C TRP A 74 12.47 -11.47 10.55
N LEU A 75 11.32 -11.57 9.88
CA LEU A 75 10.59 -10.40 9.38
C LEU A 75 9.81 -9.72 10.50
N ALA A 76 9.27 -10.50 11.44
CA ALA A 76 8.72 -10.01 12.71
C ALA A 76 9.79 -9.26 13.54
N ALA A 77 11.02 -9.77 13.59
CA ALA A 77 12.12 -9.14 14.29
C ALA A 77 12.59 -7.85 13.61
N ILE A 78 12.90 -7.90 12.31
CA ILE A 78 13.53 -6.76 11.61
C ILE A 78 12.65 -5.51 11.59
N GLN A 79 11.34 -5.66 11.40
CA GLN A 79 10.42 -4.52 11.38
C GLN A 79 10.36 -3.77 12.72
N ARG A 80 10.72 -4.44 13.83
CA ARG A 80 10.74 -3.89 15.18
C ARG A 80 12.07 -3.20 15.53
N GLU A 81 13.12 -3.37 14.71
CA GLU A 81 14.41 -2.73 14.93
C GLU A 81 14.27 -1.20 15.04
N PRO A 82 15.02 -0.52 15.94
CA PRO A 82 14.89 0.91 16.16
C PRO A 82 15.01 1.75 14.89
N GLY A 83 15.92 1.40 13.99
CA GLY A 83 16.12 2.11 12.72
C GLY A 83 14.93 2.02 11.75
N MET A 84 13.99 1.11 11.97
CA MET A 84 12.76 1.01 11.20
C MET A 84 11.63 1.94 11.69
N ALA A 85 11.69 2.51 12.91
CA ALA A 85 10.55 3.21 13.53
C ALA A 85 9.91 4.29 12.64
N GLU A 86 10.72 5.15 12.03
CA GLU A 86 10.24 6.28 11.23
C GLU A 86 10.33 6.04 9.72
N GLN A 87 10.45 4.78 9.30
CA GLN A 87 10.40 4.39 7.90
C GLN A 87 8.97 4.02 7.51
N PHE A 88 8.43 4.64 6.46
CA PHE A 88 7.07 4.41 5.98
C PHE A 88 7.05 4.25 4.47
N PRO A 89 6.05 3.55 3.89
CA PRO A 89 5.78 3.60 2.47
C PRO A 89 5.68 5.06 2.00
N ARG A 90 6.47 5.40 0.97
CA ARG A 90 6.47 6.73 0.37
C ARG A 90 5.45 6.88 -0.76
N VAL A 91 4.95 5.76 -1.28
CA VAL A 91 3.82 5.67 -2.20
C VAL A 91 2.75 4.83 -1.51
N ILE A 92 1.51 5.28 -1.58
CA ILE A 92 0.34 4.53 -1.14
C ILE A 92 -0.74 4.62 -2.19
N ARG A 93 -1.48 3.53 -2.40
CA ARG A 93 -2.65 3.50 -3.28
C ARG A 93 -3.86 3.06 -2.48
N PRO A 94 -4.79 3.98 -2.15
CA PRO A 94 -6.09 3.58 -1.68
C PRO A 94 -6.92 3.07 -2.86
N ASP A 95 -7.39 1.83 -2.79
CA ASP A 95 -8.34 1.32 -3.79
C ASP A 95 -9.74 1.76 -3.38
N LEU A 96 -10.37 2.58 -4.23
CA LEU A 96 -11.61 3.26 -3.94
C LEU A 96 -12.72 2.80 -4.87
N ILE A 97 -13.88 2.51 -4.28
CA ILE A 97 -15.14 2.27 -4.98
C ILE A 97 -16.00 3.53 -4.82
N LEU A 98 -16.46 4.10 -5.92
CA LEU A 98 -17.44 5.19 -5.88
C LEU A 98 -18.84 4.60 -5.65
N THR A 99 -19.51 5.02 -4.58
CA THR A 99 -20.86 4.60 -4.20
C THR A 99 -21.81 5.79 -4.21
N GLU A 100 -23.11 5.52 -4.01
CA GLU A 100 -24.14 6.58 -3.89
C GLU A 100 -23.87 7.58 -2.75
N THR A 101 -23.14 7.16 -1.71
CA THR A 101 -22.84 7.99 -0.53
C THR A 101 -21.40 8.51 -0.50
N GLY A 102 -20.62 8.25 -1.56
CA GLY A 102 -19.22 8.68 -1.69
C GLY A 102 -18.25 7.51 -1.85
N PHE A 103 -16.96 7.77 -1.65
CA PHE A 103 -15.92 6.74 -1.78
C PHE A 103 -15.91 5.77 -0.60
N ALA A 104 -15.80 4.48 -0.92
CA ALA A 104 -15.51 3.40 0.02
C ALA A 104 -14.13 2.80 -0.32
N MET A 105 -13.25 2.67 0.67
CA MET A 105 -11.91 2.10 0.47
C MET A 105 -11.89 0.61 0.78
N SER A 106 -11.41 -0.20 -0.18
CA SER A 106 -11.27 -1.66 -0.03
C SER A 106 -9.87 -2.09 0.39
N GLU A 107 -8.86 -1.28 0.07
CA GLU A 107 -7.45 -1.58 0.31
C GLU A 107 -6.63 -0.31 0.44
N LEU A 108 -5.52 -0.39 1.17
CA LEU A 108 -4.49 0.65 1.22
C LEU A 108 -3.14 -0.01 0.95
N ASP A 109 -2.78 -0.05 -0.32
CA ASP A 109 -1.62 -0.74 -0.84
C ASP A 109 -0.33 0.09 -0.61
N SER A 110 0.72 -0.57 -0.13
CA SER A 110 2.03 0.01 0.18
C SER A 110 3.10 -0.26 -0.90
N VAL A 111 2.84 -1.20 -1.83
CA VAL A 111 3.71 -1.57 -2.96
C VAL A 111 2.92 -1.51 -4.28
N PRO A 112 2.23 -0.40 -4.60
CA PRO A 112 1.23 -0.43 -5.65
C PRO A 112 1.81 -0.48 -7.06
N GLY A 113 1.31 -1.39 -7.88
CA GLY A 113 1.45 -1.35 -9.34
C GLY A 113 0.56 -0.31 -10.01
N GLY A 114 0.63 -0.21 -11.33
CA GLY A 114 -0.21 0.68 -12.13
C GLY A 114 0.25 2.14 -12.16
N ILE A 115 1.38 2.48 -11.53
CA ILE A 115 1.90 3.86 -11.47
C ILE A 115 2.27 4.35 -12.87
N GLY A 116 3.04 3.53 -13.61
CA GLY A 116 3.46 3.86 -14.97
C GLY A 116 2.26 3.94 -15.91
N VAL A 117 1.29 3.04 -15.74
CA VAL A 117 0.07 3.05 -16.56
C VAL A 117 -0.81 4.26 -16.29
N ALA A 118 -1.01 4.60 -15.02
CA ALA A 118 -1.75 5.81 -14.66
C ALA A 118 -1.07 7.07 -15.22
N ALA A 119 0.27 7.16 -15.12
CA ALA A 119 1.04 8.26 -15.71
C ALA A 119 0.85 8.35 -17.22
N TRP A 120 0.97 7.23 -17.94
CA TRP A 120 0.76 7.20 -19.39
C TRP A 120 -0.67 7.60 -19.78
N LEU A 121 -1.68 7.07 -19.09
CA LEU A 121 -3.09 7.43 -19.31
C LEU A 121 -3.31 8.93 -19.07
N SER A 122 -2.72 9.49 -18.01
CA SER A 122 -2.80 10.93 -17.75
C SER A 122 -2.25 11.75 -18.91
N GLN A 123 -1.07 11.41 -19.44
CA GLN A 123 -0.51 12.08 -20.62
C GLN A 123 -1.41 11.95 -21.85
N VAL A 124 -1.98 10.77 -22.11
CA VAL A 124 -2.85 10.53 -23.27
C VAL A 124 -4.15 11.33 -23.16
N TYR A 125 -4.82 11.29 -22.02
CA TYR A 125 -6.07 12.02 -21.82
C TYR A 125 -5.85 13.54 -21.78
N SER A 126 -4.76 14.03 -21.17
CA SER A 126 -4.42 15.46 -21.22
C SER A 126 -4.15 15.93 -22.65
N LYS A 127 -3.42 15.15 -23.47
CA LYS A 127 -3.20 15.46 -24.90
C LYS A 127 -4.51 15.49 -25.70
N ALA A 128 -5.49 14.69 -25.31
CA ALA A 128 -6.82 14.68 -25.90
C ALA A 128 -7.72 15.85 -25.41
N GLY A 129 -7.21 16.73 -24.54
CA GLY A 129 -7.92 17.93 -24.07
C GLY A 129 -8.75 17.74 -22.81
N PHE A 130 -8.62 16.60 -22.11
CA PHE A 130 -9.30 16.38 -20.83
C PHE A 130 -8.52 17.04 -19.67
N ASP A 131 -9.27 17.56 -18.70
CA ASP A 131 -8.72 18.00 -17.41
C ASP A 131 -8.52 16.78 -16.50
N VAL A 132 -7.27 16.35 -16.34
CA VAL A 132 -6.89 15.14 -15.59
C VAL A 132 -6.38 15.54 -14.20
N LEU A 133 -6.87 14.87 -13.15
CA LEU A 133 -6.37 15.09 -11.79
C LEU A 133 -4.88 14.77 -11.68
N GLY A 134 -4.11 15.71 -11.15
CA GLY A 134 -2.65 15.63 -11.09
C GLY A 134 -1.95 16.04 -12.40
N GLY A 135 -2.70 16.33 -13.46
CA GLY A 135 -2.14 16.73 -14.75
C GLY A 135 -1.42 15.59 -15.49
N PRO A 136 -0.75 15.91 -16.61
CA PRO A 136 -0.07 14.91 -17.43
C PRO A 136 1.11 14.23 -16.71
N ASP A 137 1.83 14.98 -15.86
CA ASP A 137 3.13 14.53 -15.33
C ASP A 137 3.12 14.30 -13.80
N GLY A 138 2.00 14.54 -13.11
CA GLY A 138 1.96 14.47 -11.64
C GLY A 138 2.36 13.12 -11.05
N MET A 139 2.07 12.01 -11.74
CA MET A 139 2.51 10.67 -11.32
C MET A 139 4.03 10.50 -11.48
N ILE A 140 4.61 11.02 -12.56
CA ILE A 140 6.06 10.98 -12.83
C ILE A 140 6.80 11.83 -11.81
N ASP A 141 6.34 13.06 -11.58
CA ASP A 141 6.91 13.99 -10.61
C ASP A 141 6.80 13.46 -9.17
N GLY A 142 5.66 12.87 -8.83
CA GLY A 142 5.44 12.20 -7.57
C GLY A 142 6.43 11.06 -7.35
N PHE A 143 6.62 10.19 -8.34
CA PHE A 143 7.56 9.08 -8.26
C PHE A 143 9.03 9.56 -8.22
N ARG A 144 9.38 10.62 -8.95
CA ARG A 144 10.71 11.25 -8.88
C ARG A 144 11.06 11.71 -7.47
N SER A 145 10.07 12.20 -6.71
CA SER A 145 10.26 12.68 -5.33
C SER A 145 10.66 11.60 -4.32
N LEU A 146 10.54 10.32 -4.69
CA LEU A 146 10.96 9.19 -3.85
C LEU A 146 12.47 9.10 -3.76
N MET A 147 13.15 9.26 -4.90
CA MET A 147 14.60 9.13 -5.06
C MET A 147 15.11 10.23 -6.03
N PRO A 148 15.28 11.48 -5.57
CA PRO A 148 15.56 12.63 -6.45
C PRO A 148 16.84 12.49 -7.29
N GLU A 149 17.83 11.75 -6.80
CA GLU A 149 19.12 11.48 -7.46
C GLU A 149 19.07 10.24 -8.39
N GLY A 150 17.91 9.63 -8.56
CA GLY A 150 17.77 8.33 -9.21
C GLY A 150 18.01 7.15 -8.28
N GLY A 151 17.90 5.95 -8.86
CA GLY A 151 17.94 4.70 -8.11
C GLY A 151 17.42 3.52 -8.92
N SER A 152 17.35 2.37 -8.25
CA SER A 152 16.92 1.11 -8.86
C SER A 152 15.52 0.73 -8.38
N VAL A 153 14.63 0.44 -9.33
CA VAL A 153 13.33 -0.20 -9.07
C VAL A 153 13.55 -1.72 -9.12
N LEU A 154 13.42 -2.39 -7.98
CA LEU A 154 13.63 -3.83 -7.86
C LEU A 154 12.31 -4.56 -8.09
N VAL A 155 12.17 -5.21 -9.24
CA VAL A 155 10.96 -5.96 -9.63
C VAL A 155 11.22 -7.45 -9.51
N SER A 156 10.44 -8.15 -8.69
CA SER A 156 10.49 -9.62 -8.60
C SER A 156 9.92 -10.30 -9.84
N GLU A 157 10.15 -11.60 -9.96
CA GLU A 157 9.49 -12.46 -10.95
C GLU A 157 7.97 -12.53 -10.73
N GLU A 158 7.52 -12.61 -9.46
CA GLU A 158 6.08 -12.59 -9.12
C GLU A 158 5.40 -11.30 -9.60
N ALA A 159 6.09 -10.16 -9.49
CA ALA A 159 5.63 -8.87 -10.00
C ALA A 159 5.99 -8.63 -11.48
N GLY A 160 6.39 -9.68 -12.21
CA GLY A 160 6.96 -9.59 -13.55
C GLY A 160 6.07 -8.93 -14.60
N ASP A 161 4.74 -9.08 -14.50
CA ASP A 161 3.78 -8.47 -15.41
C ASP A 161 3.79 -6.94 -15.39
N TYR A 162 4.27 -6.34 -14.29
CA TYR A 162 4.44 -4.90 -14.12
C TYR A 162 5.82 -4.40 -14.57
N ARG A 163 6.76 -5.28 -14.92
CA ARG A 163 8.09 -4.86 -15.40
C ARG A 163 8.04 -3.87 -16.55
N PRO A 164 7.17 -4.05 -17.59
CA PRO A 164 7.08 -3.08 -18.69
C PRO A 164 6.65 -1.68 -18.24
N GLU A 165 5.68 -1.55 -17.33
CA GLU A 165 5.29 -0.22 -16.83
C GLU A 165 6.41 0.45 -16.03
N MET A 166 7.18 -0.32 -15.25
CA MET A 166 8.30 0.22 -14.48
C MET A 166 9.44 0.64 -15.40
N GLN A 167 9.69 -0.10 -16.49
CA GLN A 167 10.67 0.27 -17.51
C GLN A 167 10.26 1.54 -18.23
N TRP A 168 8.98 1.66 -18.59
CA TRP A 168 8.47 2.89 -19.19
C TRP A 168 8.57 4.08 -18.24
N LEU A 169 8.16 3.90 -16.97
CA LEU A 169 8.20 4.96 -15.96
C LEU A 169 9.65 5.44 -15.70
N THR A 170 10.59 4.52 -15.51
CA THR A 170 12.02 4.86 -15.35
C THR A 170 12.59 5.55 -16.59
N GLY A 171 12.17 5.14 -17.79
CA GLY A 171 12.50 5.84 -19.03
C GLY A 171 12.00 7.30 -19.08
N GLN A 172 10.86 7.62 -18.46
CA GLN A 172 10.39 9.01 -18.31
C GLN A 172 11.20 9.81 -17.26
N LEU A 173 11.83 9.12 -16.32
CA LEU A 173 12.59 9.73 -15.22
C LEU A 173 14.04 10.04 -15.61
N GLY A 174 14.60 9.31 -16.57
CA GLY A 174 15.92 9.55 -17.17
C GLY A 174 17.00 8.55 -16.73
N ASP A 175 18.22 8.74 -17.26
CA ASP A 175 19.33 7.76 -17.18
C ASP A 175 19.82 7.41 -15.77
N SER A 176 19.46 8.20 -14.75
CA SER A 176 19.77 7.90 -13.35
C SER A 176 18.85 6.84 -12.74
N TRP A 177 17.84 6.38 -13.47
CA TRP A 177 16.85 5.40 -13.03
C TRP A 177 16.96 4.11 -13.83
N GLU A 178 16.79 2.98 -13.16
CA GLU A 178 16.79 1.68 -13.83
C GLU A 178 15.85 0.68 -13.15
N VAL A 179 15.39 -0.31 -13.92
CA VAL A 179 14.67 -1.47 -13.40
C VAL A 179 15.63 -2.65 -13.30
N ARG A 180 15.65 -3.34 -12.16
CA ARG A 180 16.49 -4.51 -11.90
C ARG A 180 15.63 -5.69 -11.43
N SER A 181 16.13 -6.92 -11.62
CA SER A 181 15.53 -8.09 -10.96
C SER A 181 15.80 -8.00 -9.46
N ALA A 182 14.81 -8.34 -8.64
CA ALA A 182 14.98 -8.41 -7.19
C ALA A 182 15.83 -9.63 -6.78
N GLU A 183 15.63 -10.76 -7.46
CA GLU A 183 16.26 -12.06 -7.23
C GLU A 183 17.79 -12.00 -7.37
N ASP A 184 18.24 -11.33 -8.44
CA ASP A 184 19.66 -11.18 -8.80
C ASP A 184 20.31 -9.91 -8.23
N TYR A 185 19.57 -9.11 -7.47
CA TYR A 185 20.06 -7.82 -7.01
C TYR A 185 21.18 -7.98 -5.97
N THR A 186 22.34 -7.40 -6.28
CA THR A 186 23.45 -7.22 -5.33
C THR A 186 23.49 -5.76 -4.90
N PRO A 187 23.47 -5.45 -3.58
CA PRO A 187 23.51 -4.07 -3.08
C PRO A 187 24.70 -3.27 -3.64
N ASP A 188 24.40 -2.17 -4.33
CA ASP A 188 25.38 -1.28 -4.98
C ASP A 188 25.43 0.14 -4.37
N GLY A 189 24.67 0.38 -3.30
CA GLY A 189 24.59 1.66 -2.59
C GLY A 189 23.62 2.68 -3.19
N LYS A 190 22.94 2.36 -4.31
CA LYS A 190 21.88 3.22 -4.86
C LYS A 190 20.64 3.23 -3.96
N ALA A 191 19.83 4.27 -4.10
CA ALA A 191 18.49 4.27 -3.53
C ALA A 191 17.61 3.23 -4.25
N LEU A 192 16.70 2.62 -3.51
CA LEU A 192 15.89 1.50 -3.98
C LEU A 192 14.40 1.78 -3.84
N TYR A 193 13.67 1.49 -4.91
CA TYR A 193 12.23 1.28 -4.83
C TYR A 193 11.96 -0.22 -4.84
N ARG A 194 11.46 -0.74 -3.72
CA ARG A 194 11.09 -2.15 -3.58
C ARG A 194 9.76 -2.39 -4.31
N PHE A 195 9.79 -3.13 -5.41
CA PHE A 195 8.60 -3.53 -6.15
C PHE A 195 8.44 -5.05 -6.14
N PHE A 196 8.25 -5.56 -4.93
CA PHE A 196 7.92 -6.94 -4.62
C PHE A 196 7.28 -6.98 -3.24
N GLU A 197 6.38 -7.92 -2.98
CA GLU A 197 5.68 -8.03 -1.70
C GLU A 197 6.53 -8.79 -0.68
N LEU A 198 6.32 -8.55 0.62
CA LEU A 198 7.13 -9.24 1.62
C LEU A 198 6.78 -10.72 1.80
N PHE A 199 5.69 -11.20 1.22
CA PHE A 199 5.41 -12.64 1.14
C PHE A 199 6.29 -13.35 0.10
N ASP A 200 6.83 -12.64 -0.90
CA ASP A 200 7.74 -13.17 -1.95
C ASP A 200 9.19 -13.33 -1.48
N TRP A 201 9.47 -13.05 -0.20
CA TRP A 201 10.82 -12.93 0.32
C TRP A 201 11.69 -14.18 0.08
N GLU A 202 11.10 -15.38 0.00
CA GLU A 202 11.85 -16.63 -0.21
C GLU A 202 12.57 -16.67 -1.57
N SER A 203 12.00 -16.03 -2.59
CA SER A 203 12.59 -15.96 -3.93
C SER A 203 13.72 -14.93 -4.02
N ILE A 204 13.85 -14.04 -3.04
CA ILE A 204 14.75 -12.88 -3.10
C ILE A 204 15.96 -13.12 -2.20
N SER A 205 17.03 -13.63 -2.79
CA SER A 205 18.25 -14.03 -2.07
C SER A 205 18.84 -12.93 -1.17
N SER A 206 18.76 -11.67 -1.60
CA SER A 206 19.32 -10.51 -0.91
C SER A 206 18.39 -9.89 0.14
N VAL A 207 17.14 -10.37 0.28
CA VAL A 207 16.08 -9.69 1.05
C VAL A 207 16.46 -9.45 2.52
N LYS A 208 17.06 -10.45 3.19
CA LYS A 208 17.47 -10.33 4.60
C LYS A 208 18.60 -9.32 4.77
N LYS A 209 19.55 -9.30 3.83
CA LYS A 209 20.64 -8.33 3.82
C LYS A 209 20.11 -6.92 3.58
N LEU A 210 19.22 -6.73 2.62
CA LEU A 210 18.57 -5.45 2.36
C LEU A 210 17.79 -4.96 3.59
N ALA A 211 17.03 -5.83 4.24
CA ALA A 211 16.27 -5.48 5.44
C ALA A 211 17.18 -5.06 6.60
N GLN A 212 18.29 -5.78 6.79
CA GLN A 212 19.31 -5.42 7.80
C GLN A 212 19.99 -4.08 7.49
N GLU A 213 20.46 -3.88 6.26
CA GLU A 213 21.11 -2.63 5.85
C GLU A 213 20.14 -1.44 5.92
N ALA A 214 18.85 -1.66 5.66
CA ALA A 214 17.82 -0.65 5.82
C ALA A 214 17.56 -0.30 7.30
N ALA A 215 17.55 -1.31 8.18
CA ALA A 215 17.42 -1.10 9.63
C ALA A 215 18.65 -0.37 10.20
N GLU A 216 19.84 -0.61 9.64
CA GLU A 216 21.09 0.06 10.02
C GLU A 216 21.26 1.45 9.37
N GLY A 217 20.35 1.85 8.47
CA GLY A 217 20.42 3.11 7.74
C GLY A 217 21.53 3.17 6.69
N LYS A 218 22.09 2.02 6.29
CA LYS A 218 23.15 1.90 5.27
C LYS A 218 22.61 2.05 3.85
N ILE A 219 21.35 1.69 3.62
CA ILE A 219 20.67 1.86 2.34
C ILE A 219 19.40 2.67 2.50
N LYS A 220 18.98 3.34 1.41
CA LYS A 220 17.67 3.99 1.31
C LYS A 220 16.77 3.11 0.47
N ILE A 221 15.73 2.55 1.07
CA ILE A 221 14.75 1.70 0.39
C ILE A 221 13.33 2.07 0.81
N THR A 222 12.43 2.15 -0.16
CA THR A 222 10.99 2.33 0.08
C THR A 222 10.19 1.46 -0.88
N PRO A 223 9.05 0.90 -0.47
CA PRO A 223 8.54 0.80 0.91
C PRO A 223 9.45 -0.03 1.85
N PRO A 224 9.41 0.20 3.17
CA PRO A 224 10.26 -0.48 4.15
C PRO A 224 9.84 -1.94 4.37
N PHE A 225 10.67 -2.71 5.08
CA PHE A 225 10.40 -4.11 5.44
C PHE A 225 9.47 -4.19 6.67
N LYS A 226 8.22 -3.74 6.50
CA LYS A 226 7.19 -3.71 7.53
C LYS A 226 5.93 -4.45 7.06
N PRO A 227 5.87 -5.79 7.19
CA PRO A 227 4.75 -6.56 6.64
C PRO A 227 3.41 -6.22 7.28
N HIS A 228 3.37 -5.70 8.52
CA HIS A 228 2.11 -5.24 9.09
C HIS A 228 1.50 -4.06 8.33
N LEU A 229 2.27 -3.29 7.55
CA LEU A 229 1.75 -2.20 6.70
C LEU A 229 1.28 -2.67 5.32
N GLU A 230 1.50 -3.94 4.98
CA GLU A 230 0.98 -4.60 3.77
C GLU A 230 -0.33 -5.36 4.08
N ASP A 231 -0.72 -5.49 5.35
CA ASP A 231 -1.95 -6.21 5.73
C ASP A 231 -3.22 -5.35 5.60
N LYS A 232 -4.22 -5.90 4.92
CA LYS A 232 -5.60 -5.40 4.91
C LYS A 232 -6.26 -5.40 6.30
N LEU A 233 -5.72 -6.18 7.23
CA LEU A 233 -6.26 -6.38 8.57
C LEU A 233 -6.46 -5.05 9.33
N TRP A 234 -5.64 -4.03 9.07
CA TRP A 234 -5.80 -2.71 9.69
C TRP A 234 -7.16 -2.06 9.41
N LEU A 235 -7.76 -2.32 8.26
CA LEU A 235 -9.07 -1.79 7.91
C LEU A 235 -10.17 -2.36 8.83
N ALA A 236 -10.09 -3.65 9.16
CA ALA A 236 -10.99 -4.27 10.15
C ALA A 236 -10.66 -3.80 11.58
N LEU A 237 -9.38 -3.70 11.93
CA LEU A 237 -8.94 -3.27 13.27
C LEU A 237 -9.30 -1.81 13.59
N LEU A 238 -9.50 -0.96 12.60
CA LEU A 238 -10.04 0.41 12.76
C LEU A 238 -11.41 0.41 13.47
N TRP A 239 -12.19 -0.66 13.27
CA TRP A 239 -13.53 -0.84 13.81
C TRP A 239 -13.56 -1.64 15.12
N SER A 240 -12.42 -2.18 15.57
CA SER A 240 -12.34 -2.97 16.79
C SER A 240 -12.73 -2.16 18.03
N PRO A 241 -13.74 -2.58 18.81
CA PRO A 241 -14.09 -1.91 20.06
C PRO A 241 -12.94 -1.87 21.08
N ALA A 242 -12.10 -2.91 21.08
CA ALA A 242 -10.93 -3.01 21.96
C ALA A 242 -9.87 -1.93 21.67
N LEU A 243 -9.82 -1.43 20.43
CA LEU A 243 -8.88 -0.39 20.01
C LEU A 243 -9.49 1.02 20.00
N LYS A 244 -10.79 1.19 20.33
CA LYS A 244 -11.50 2.48 20.22
C LYS A 244 -10.75 3.64 20.89
N LYS A 245 -10.43 3.51 22.17
CA LYS A 245 -9.72 4.56 22.94
C LYS A 245 -8.29 4.77 22.42
N ILE A 246 -7.65 3.71 21.93
CA ILE A 246 -6.30 3.78 21.38
C ILE A 246 -6.30 4.60 20.08
N TRP A 247 -7.27 4.36 19.19
CA TRP A 247 -7.45 5.15 17.98
C TRP A 247 -7.77 6.62 18.26
N GLU A 248 -8.66 6.89 19.22
CA GLU A 248 -9.03 8.25 19.65
C GLU A 248 -7.83 9.03 20.22
N GLN A 249 -6.84 8.34 20.79
CA GLN A 249 -5.60 8.93 21.28
C GLN A 249 -4.52 9.07 20.17
N ALA A 250 -4.47 8.10 19.24
CA ALA A 250 -3.44 8.05 18.21
C ALA A 250 -3.70 8.99 17.03
N LEU A 251 -4.97 9.29 16.74
CA LEU A 251 -5.37 10.11 15.61
C LEU A 251 -6.20 11.31 16.06
N ARG A 252 -6.08 12.42 15.33
CA ARG A 252 -6.97 13.57 15.51
C ARG A 252 -8.42 13.15 15.22
N GLY A 253 -9.37 13.65 16.02
CA GLY A 253 -10.78 13.22 15.91
C GLY A 253 -11.37 13.35 14.50
N ASN A 254 -11.06 14.45 13.79
CA ASN A 254 -11.50 14.66 12.41
C ASN A 254 -10.87 13.66 11.42
N HIS A 255 -9.60 13.27 11.60
CA HIS A 255 -8.94 12.27 10.78
C HIS A 255 -9.55 10.88 11.02
N LEU A 256 -9.77 10.51 12.28
CA LEU A 256 -10.39 9.23 12.64
C LEU A 256 -11.81 9.12 12.10
N GLN A 257 -12.62 10.18 12.22
CA GLN A 257 -13.95 10.22 11.65
C GLN A 257 -13.91 10.01 10.14
N ARG A 258 -13.07 10.77 9.44
CA ARG A 258 -12.94 10.67 7.98
C ARG A 258 -12.48 9.28 7.53
N LEU A 259 -11.57 8.65 8.26
CA LEU A 259 -11.16 7.27 7.99
C LEU A 259 -12.33 6.29 8.15
N ARG A 260 -13.18 6.46 9.17
CA ARG A 260 -14.39 5.62 9.36
C ARG A 260 -15.50 5.87 8.36
N GLU A 261 -15.57 7.07 7.79
CA GLU A 261 -16.47 7.37 6.67
C GLU A 261 -15.99 6.70 5.38
N LEU A 262 -14.66 6.61 5.20
CA LEU A 262 -14.04 6.03 4.02
C LEU A 262 -13.95 4.50 4.07
N VAL A 263 -13.61 3.91 5.22
CA VAL A 263 -13.36 2.47 5.37
C VAL A 263 -14.65 1.79 5.81
N PRO A 264 -15.26 0.90 5.00
CA PRO A 264 -16.43 0.14 5.42
C PRO A 264 -16.18 -0.67 6.70
N PHE A 265 -17.24 -0.96 7.44
CA PHE A 265 -17.13 -1.83 8.62
C PHE A 265 -16.65 -3.22 8.20
N GLY A 266 -15.60 -3.71 8.83
CA GLY A 266 -15.02 -5.03 8.59
C GLY A 266 -14.79 -5.79 9.89
N TRP A 267 -14.62 -7.11 9.76
CA TRP A 267 -14.40 -8.01 10.88
C TRP A 267 -13.01 -8.64 10.80
N VAL A 268 -12.42 -8.88 11.98
CA VAL A 268 -11.29 -9.79 12.10
C VAL A 268 -11.86 -11.20 12.22
N LEU A 269 -11.46 -12.10 11.32
CA LEU A 269 -11.85 -13.51 11.38
C LEU A 269 -11.01 -14.22 12.44
N ASP A 270 -11.64 -14.60 13.54
CA ASP A 270 -11.06 -15.49 14.55
C ASP A 270 -11.86 -16.82 14.56
N PRO A 271 -11.24 -17.97 14.26
CA PRO A 271 -11.93 -19.26 14.28
C PRO A 271 -12.22 -19.77 15.70
N GLN A 272 -11.76 -19.09 16.76
CA GLN A 272 -12.08 -19.49 18.13
C GLN A 272 -13.59 -19.36 18.41
N PRO A 273 -14.21 -20.36 19.07
CA PRO A 273 -15.62 -20.28 19.44
C PRO A 273 -15.91 -19.07 20.32
N LEU A 274 -17.00 -18.35 20.03
CA LEU A 274 -17.46 -17.26 20.86
C LEU A 274 -18.04 -17.78 22.18
N PRO A 275 -17.97 -17.01 23.28
CA PRO A 275 -18.72 -17.30 24.49
C PRO A 275 -20.22 -17.53 24.18
N PRO A 276 -20.94 -18.40 24.93
CA PRO A 276 -22.33 -18.75 24.61
C PRO A 276 -23.34 -17.59 24.49
N HIS A 277 -23.00 -16.41 25.00
CA HIS A 277 -23.82 -15.21 25.00
C HIS A 277 -23.28 -14.09 24.09
N ALA A 278 -22.20 -14.34 23.34
CA ALA A 278 -21.57 -13.37 22.46
C ALA A 278 -22.02 -13.58 21.00
N GLY A 279 -21.92 -12.55 20.18
CA GLY A 279 -22.19 -12.62 18.74
C GLY A 279 -21.26 -11.70 17.97
N LEU A 280 -21.09 -11.98 16.68
CA LEU A 280 -20.33 -11.16 15.75
C LEU A 280 -21.06 -9.83 15.54
N PRO A 281 -20.42 -8.67 15.85
CA PRO A 281 -21.09 -7.38 15.78
C PRO A 281 -21.69 -7.11 14.40
N ARG A 282 -22.94 -6.65 14.34
CA ARG A 282 -23.71 -6.33 13.10
C ARG A 282 -24.08 -7.51 12.20
N LEU A 283 -23.64 -8.74 12.49
CA LEU A 283 -24.06 -9.95 11.78
C LEU A 283 -25.12 -10.74 12.55
N ASP A 284 -25.23 -10.50 13.87
CA ASP A 284 -26.11 -11.27 14.77
C ASP A 284 -25.89 -12.79 14.67
N ALA A 285 -24.65 -13.18 14.37
CA ALA A 285 -24.20 -14.55 14.18
C ALA A 285 -23.31 -15.00 15.36
N HIS A 286 -23.42 -16.27 15.79
CA HIS A 286 -22.60 -16.82 16.89
C HIS A 286 -21.29 -17.44 16.38
N SER A 287 -21.25 -17.83 15.11
CA SER A 287 -20.10 -18.47 14.48
C SER A 287 -19.89 -18.00 13.04
N TRP A 288 -18.71 -18.30 12.46
CA TRP A 288 -18.47 -18.09 11.03
C TRP A 288 -19.25 -19.06 10.13
N ASP A 289 -19.64 -20.22 10.66
CA ASP A 289 -20.50 -21.16 9.95
C ASP A 289 -21.91 -20.58 9.73
N ASP A 290 -22.44 -19.84 10.72
CA ASP A 290 -23.70 -19.10 10.57
C ASP A 290 -23.59 -18.05 9.45
N VAL A 291 -22.41 -17.41 9.33
CA VAL A 291 -22.16 -16.39 8.31
C VAL A 291 -22.11 -16.99 6.90
N ALA A 292 -21.52 -18.19 6.76
CA ALA A 292 -21.46 -18.89 5.47
C ALA A 292 -22.84 -19.30 4.93
N GLY A 293 -23.86 -19.34 5.78
CA GLY A 293 -25.24 -19.68 5.41
C GLY A 293 -26.10 -18.51 4.94
N PHE A 294 -25.60 -17.27 4.96
CA PHE A 294 -26.33 -16.08 4.50
C PHE A 294 -26.40 -15.90 2.99
#